data_AF-A0A7C1PB58-F1
#
_entry.id   AF-A0A7C1PB58-F1
#
_cell.length_a   1.000
_cell.length_b   1.000
_cell.length_c   1.000
_cell.angle_alpha   90.00
_cell.angle_beta   90.00
_cell.angle_gamma   90.00
#
_symmetry.space_group_name_H-M   'P 1'
#
loop_
_entity.id
_entity.type
_entity.pdbx_description
1 polymer ?
#
loop_
_entity_poly.entity_id
_entity_poly.type
_entity_poly.pdbx_seq_one_letter_code
_entity_poly.pdbx_strand_id
1 'polypeptide(L)'
;MKFGPIPTSEARDAILAHSQPLASGKLSKGHRLQADDLARLQAEEVTTVIVCRLEPGDLMEDEAADRLSAAIDRRGLTRSPASTGRVNFYASANGLFRASKTLVDRFNAVDPAITLACLADR
;
A
#
# COMPACT_ATOMS: atom_id res chain seq x y z
N MET A 1 -8.63 5.20 -8.40
CA MET A 1 -7.27 4.84 -8.88
C MET A 1 -7.38 4.04 -10.16
N LYS A 2 -6.51 4.30 -11.15
CA LYS A 2 -6.58 3.67 -12.48
C LYS A 2 -5.34 2.83 -12.76
N PHE A 3 -5.55 1.53 -12.97
CA PHE A 3 -4.50 0.62 -13.42
C PHE A 3 -4.57 0.42 -14.93
N GLY A 4 -3.40 0.32 -15.56
CA GLY A 4 -3.33 -0.09 -16.96
C GLY A 4 -1.99 0.24 -17.62
N PRO A 5 -1.79 -0.26 -18.85
CA PRO A 5 -0.64 0.11 -19.67
C PRO A 5 -0.76 1.57 -20.12
N ILE A 6 0.35 2.29 -20.12
CA ILE A 6 0.47 3.61 -20.77
C ILE A 6 1.83 3.77 -21.45
N PRO A 7 1.94 4.66 -22.45
CA PRO A 7 3.21 5.04 -23.02
C PRO A 7 4.17 5.60 -21.96
N THR A 8 5.45 5.27 -22.04
CA THR A 8 6.46 5.81 -21.12
C THR A 8 6.58 7.34 -21.21
N SER A 9 6.23 7.93 -22.36
CA SER A 9 6.11 9.38 -22.54
C SER A 9 5.04 10.04 -21.65
N GLU A 10 4.04 9.28 -21.19
CA GLU A 10 2.92 9.76 -20.37
C GLU A 10 3.01 9.25 -18.92
N ALA A 11 4.07 8.51 -18.58
CA ALA A 11 4.14 7.78 -17.32
C ALA A 11 4.74 8.56 -16.14
N ARG A 12 4.98 9.87 -16.30
CA ARG A 12 5.51 10.71 -15.22
C ARG A 12 4.55 10.71 -14.03
N ASP A 13 5.11 10.57 -12.82
CA ASP A 13 4.40 10.48 -11.54
C ASP A 13 3.46 9.27 -11.40
N ALA A 14 3.36 8.42 -12.42
CA ALA A 14 2.66 7.15 -12.32
C ALA A 14 3.47 6.14 -11.52
N ILE A 15 2.77 5.20 -10.90
CA ILE A 15 3.34 4.24 -9.95
C ILE A 15 3.40 2.88 -10.63
N LEU A 16 4.57 2.26 -10.70
CA LEU A 16 4.71 0.95 -11.34
C LEU A 16 3.84 -0.12 -10.66
N ALA A 17 2.93 -0.73 -11.41
CA ALA A 17 2.07 -1.80 -10.91
C ALA A 17 2.84 -3.13 -10.74
N HIS A 18 3.90 -3.30 -11.53
CA HIS A 18 4.82 -4.43 -11.48
C HIS A 18 6.27 -3.94 -11.51
N SER A 19 7.20 -4.76 -11.04
CA SER A 19 8.61 -4.42 -11.22
C SER A 19 8.96 -4.43 -12.71
N GLN A 20 9.70 -3.43 -13.16
CA GLN A 20 10.18 -3.32 -14.53
C GLN A 20 11.68 -3.66 -14.56
N PRO A 21 12.08 -4.83 -15.08
CA PRO A 21 13.48 -5.14 -15.31
C PRO A 21 14.03 -4.28 -16.45
N LEU A 22 15.30 -3.94 -16.34
CA LEU A 22 16.09 -3.15 -17.28
C LEU A 22 17.50 -3.76 -17.39
N ALA A 23 18.18 -3.60 -18.51
CA ALA A 23 19.60 -3.89 -18.63
C ALA A 23 20.43 -3.04 -17.65
N SER A 24 20.00 -1.80 -17.36
CA SER A 24 20.61 -0.94 -16.34
C SER A 24 20.21 -1.28 -14.89
N GLY A 25 19.40 -2.31 -14.65
CA GLY A 25 19.00 -2.75 -13.32
C GLY A 25 17.50 -3.05 -13.22
N LYS A 26 16.84 -2.53 -12.18
CA LYS A 26 15.42 -2.83 -11.94
C LYS A 26 14.72 -1.64 -11.31
N LEU A 27 13.54 -1.30 -11.83
CA LEU A 27 12.59 -0.44 -11.13
C LEU A 27 11.62 -1.34 -10.34
N SER A 28 11.49 -1.09 -9.03
CA SER A 28 10.63 -1.90 -8.16
C SER A 28 9.15 -1.62 -8.40
N LYS A 29 8.30 -2.60 -8.06
CA LYS A 29 6.85 -2.37 -7.93
C LYS A 29 6.62 -1.27 -6.88
N GLY A 30 5.66 -0.39 -7.13
CA GLY A 30 5.35 0.74 -6.23
C GLY A 30 6.27 1.94 -6.42
N HIS A 31 7.28 1.85 -7.30
CA HIS A 31 8.14 2.99 -7.62
C HIS A 31 7.36 4.06 -8.38
N ARG A 32 7.45 5.32 -7.93
CA ARG A 32 6.85 6.47 -8.59
C ARG A 32 7.81 7.02 -9.64
N LEU A 33 7.46 6.86 -10.90
CA LEU A 33 8.30 7.21 -12.05
C LEU A 33 8.63 8.70 -12.07
N GLN A 34 9.93 9.00 -12.04
CA GLN A 34 10.51 10.33 -12.21
C GLN A 34 11.05 10.51 -13.63
N ALA A 35 11.42 11.74 -13.99
CA ALA A 35 11.94 12.05 -15.33
C ALA A 35 13.12 11.17 -15.75
N ASP A 36 14.05 10.90 -14.82
CA ASP A 36 15.22 10.06 -15.09
C ASP A 36 14.85 8.59 -15.33
N ASP A 37 13.80 8.08 -14.67
CA ASP A 37 13.30 6.73 -14.91
C ASP A 37 12.72 6.61 -16.32
N LEU A 38 11.99 7.63 -16.77
CA LEU A 38 11.42 7.65 -18.11
C LEU A 38 12.51 7.70 -19.19
N ALA A 39 13.55 8.50 -18.97
CA ALA A 39 14.70 8.55 -19.88
C ALA A 39 15.41 7.19 -19.97
N ARG A 40 15.58 6.50 -18.84
CA ARG A 40 16.15 5.14 -18.80
C ARG A 40 15.28 4.13 -19.53
N LEU A 41 13.97 4.16 -19.30
CA LEU A 41 13.02 3.28 -19.98
C LEU A 41 13.06 3.49 -21.49
N GLN A 42 13.10 4.74 -21.95
CA GLN A 42 13.16 5.08 -23.38
C GLN A 42 14.50 4.69 -24.01
N ALA A 43 15.62 4.90 -23.33
CA ALA A 43 16.95 4.51 -23.80
C ALA A 43 17.09 2.98 -23.99
N GLU A 44 16.30 2.21 -23.24
CA GLU A 44 16.21 0.75 -23.34
C GLU A 44 14.99 0.27 -24.16
N GLU A 45 14.43 1.15 -24.98
CA GLU A 45 13.32 0.87 -25.92
C GLU A 45 12.03 0.36 -25.25
N VAL A 46 11.86 0.60 -23.94
CA VAL A 46 10.61 0.33 -23.22
C VAL A 46 9.63 1.46 -23.53
N THR A 47 8.67 1.17 -24.42
CA THR A 47 7.68 2.14 -24.89
C THR A 47 6.42 2.18 -24.05
N THR A 48 6.10 1.11 -23.31
CA THR A 48 4.87 0.97 -22.52
C THR A 48 5.18 0.34 -21.16
N VAL A 49 4.55 0.86 -20.11
CA VAL A 49 4.63 0.33 -18.75
C VAL A 49 3.24 0.17 -18.15
N ILE A 50 3.06 -0.84 -17.29
CA ILE A 50 1.82 -1.03 -16.53
C ILE A 50 1.95 -0.27 -15.21
N VAL A 51 1.06 0.70 -15.01
CA VAL A 51 1.10 1.60 -13.86
C VAL A 51 -0.25 1.70 -13.17
N CYS A 52 -0.21 2.21 -11.94
CA CYS A 52 -1.29 2.85 -11.25
C CYS A 52 -1.15 4.38 -11.38
N ARG A 53 -2.23 5.06 -11.78
CA ARG A 53 -2.37 6.51 -11.67
C ARG A 53 -3.38 6.85 -10.58
N LEU A 54 -2.97 7.71 -9.66
CA LEU A 54 -3.85 8.23 -8.62
C LEU A 54 -4.77 9.29 -9.21
N GLU A 55 -6.04 9.22 -8.84
CA GLU A 55 -7.08 10.20 -9.09
C GLU A 55 -7.28 11.04 -7.83
N PRO A 56 -7.90 12.24 -7.94
CA PRO A 56 -8.22 13.04 -6.78
C PRO A 56 -9.04 12.25 -5.75
N GLY A 57 -8.51 12.16 -4.52
CA GLY A 57 -9.12 11.41 -3.42
C GLY A 57 -8.60 9.99 -3.23
N ASP A 58 -7.78 9.46 -4.15
CA ASP A 58 -7.12 8.18 -3.93
C ASP A 58 -6.01 8.29 -2.90
N LEU A 59 -5.80 7.20 -2.15
CA LEU A 59 -4.69 7.02 -1.22
C LEU A 59 -3.91 5.78 -1.62
N MET A 60 -2.59 5.82 -1.40
CA MET A 60 -1.76 4.62 -1.50
C MET A 60 -2.02 3.68 -0.32
N GLU A 61 -1.76 2.39 -0.51
CA GLU A 61 -2.06 1.34 0.48
C GLU A 61 -1.45 1.62 1.86
N ASP A 62 -0.21 2.11 1.92
CA ASP A 62 0.47 2.40 3.18
C ASP A 62 -0.10 3.63 3.88
N GLU A 63 -0.50 4.65 3.11
CA GLU A 63 -1.18 5.83 3.66
C GLU A 63 -2.57 5.47 4.19
N ALA A 64 -3.32 4.65 3.46
CA ALA A 64 -4.61 4.13 3.90
C ALA A 64 -4.46 3.29 5.18
N ALA A 65 -3.48 2.38 5.24
CA ALA A 65 -3.22 1.55 6.41
C ALA A 65 -2.79 2.38 7.63
N ASP A 66 -1.94 3.39 7.45
CA ASP A 66 -1.53 4.27 8.55
C ASP A 66 -2.72 5.07 9.10
N ARG A 67 -3.55 5.63 8.22
CA ARG A 67 -4.75 6.38 8.59
C ARG A 67 -5.78 5.52 9.32
N LEU A 68 -6.03 4.31 8.84
CA LEU A 68 -6.95 3.37 9.48
C LEU A 68 -6.45 2.95 10.86
N SER A 69 -5.16 2.62 10.98
CA SER A 69 -4.58 2.21 12.26
C SER A 69 -4.55 3.34 13.29
N ALA A 70 -4.47 4.60 12.86
CA ALA A 70 -4.50 5.77 13.75
C ALA A 70 -5.86 5.96 14.46
N ALA A 71 -6.94 5.37 13.93
CA ALA A 71 -8.26 5.42 14.55
C ALA A 71 -8.42 4.44 15.73
N ILE A 72 -7.47 3.52 15.92
CA ILE A 72 -7.52 2.51 16.99
C ILE A 72 -6.86 3.08 18.25
N ASP A 73 -7.56 2.95 19.40
CA ASP A 73 -7.01 3.31 20.71
C ASP A 73 -5.76 2.48 21.02
N ARG A 74 -4.66 3.16 21.33
CA ARG A 74 -3.33 2.57 21.55
C ARG A 74 -3.03 2.27 23.02
N ARG A 75 -4.02 2.36 23.92
CA ARG A 75 -3.81 1.95 25.32
C ARG A 75 -3.35 0.49 25.39
N GLY A 76 -2.12 0.29 25.85
CA GLY A 76 -1.51 -1.03 25.95
C GLY A 76 -0.96 -1.59 24.63
N LEU A 77 -0.91 -0.80 23.56
CA LEU A 77 -0.47 -1.22 22.23
C LEU A 77 0.56 -0.26 21.63
N THR A 78 1.54 -0.80 20.91
CA THR A 78 2.37 -0.07 19.94
C THR A 78 2.02 -0.52 18.52
N ARG A 79 2.44 0.24 17.50
CA ARG A 79 2.18 -0.10 16.09
C ARG A 79 3.47 -0.08 15.27
N SER A 80 3.57 -0.94 14.27
CA SER A 80 4.61 -0.83 13.24
C SER A 80 4.37 0.40 12.35
N PRO A 81 5.38 0.86 11.60
CA PRO A 81 5.13 1.64 10.39
C PRO A 81 4.22 0.86 9.43
N ALA A 82 3.48 1.59 8.58
CA ALA A 82 2.76 0.99 7.47
C ALA A 82 3.75 0.45 6.44
N SER A 83 3.47 -0.75 5.94
CA SER A 83 4.25 -1.38 4.88
C SER A 83 3.39 -2.40 4.14
N THR A 84 3.41 -2.34 2.81
CA THR A 84 2.63 -3.24 1.93
C THR A 84 1.14 -3.26 2.30
N GLY A 85 0.57 -2.11 2.63
CA GLY A 85 -0.83 -1.96 3.01
C GLY A 85 -1.18 -2.47 4.41
N ARG A 86 -0.18 -2.73 5.26
CA ARG A 86 -0.37 -3.34 6.58
C ARG A 86 0.32 -2.57 7.70
N VAL A 87 -0.38 -2.46 8.83
CA VAL A 87 0.15 -2.05 10.13
C VAL A 87 -0.11 -3.17 11.13
N ASN A 88 0.92 -3.56 11.88
CA ASN A 88 0.79 -4.54 12.96
C ASN A 88 0.70 -3.81 14.30
N PHE A 89 -0.15 -4.32 15.20
CA PHE A 89 -0.19 -3.90 16.60
C PHE A 89 0.54 -4.90 17.49
N TYR A 90 1.26 -4.39 18.47
CA TYR A 90 2.00 -5.20 19.45
C TYR A 90 1.59 -4.79 20.86
N ALA A 91 1.41 -5.75 21.74
CA ALA A 91 1.16 -5.47 23.15
C ALA A 91 2.39 -4.77 23.77
N SER A 92 2.17 -3.68 24.51
CA SER A 92 3.25 -2.97 25.20
C SER A 92 3.63 -3.62 26.54
N ALA A 93 2.88 -4.64 26.98
CA ALA A 93 3.10 -5.38 28.20
C ALA A 93 2.57 -6.81 28.06
N ASN A 94 3.05 -7.73 28.92
CA ASN A 94 2.55 -9.09 28.99
C ASN A 94 1.13 -9.11 29.58
N GLY A 95 0.24 -9.95 29.01
CA GLY A 95 -1.12 -10.09 29.49
C GLY A 95 -2.02 -10.84 28.53
N LEU A 96 -3.33 -10.82 28.82
CA LEU A 96 -4.35 -11.39 27.96
C LEU A 96 -4.81 -10.35 26.93
N PHE A 97 -4.74 -10.70 25.65
CA PHE A 97 -5.38 -9.94 24.59
C PHE A 97 -6.84 -10.40 24.44
N ARG A 98 -7.77 -9.45 24.40
CA ARG A 98 -9.19 -9.71 24.10
C ARG A 98 -9.66 -8.70 23.07
N ALA A 99 -10.26 -9.19 21.99
CA ALA A 99 -10.83 -8.35 20.95
C ALA A 99 -12.36 -8.36 21.03
N SER A 100 -12.98 -7.19 20.83
CA SER A 100 -14.43 -7.15 20.63
C SER A 100 -14.77 -7.68 19.23
N LYS A 101 -15.30 -8.90 19.15
CA LYS A 101 -15.74 -9.50 17.88
C LYS A 101 -16.67 -8.57 17.10
N THR A 102 -17.66 -7.98 17.77
CA THR A 102 -18.61 -7.05 17.14
C THR A 102 -17.91 -5.83 16.54
N LEU A 103 -16.87 -5.29 17.20
CA LEU A 103 -16.10 -4.16 16.67
C LEU A 103 -15.32 -4.58 15.42
N VAL A 104 -14.60 -5.70 15.49
CA VAL A 104 -13.82 -6.23 14.37
C VAL A 104 -14.72 -6.51 13.16
N ASP A 105 -15.85 -7.18 13.37
CA ASP A 105 -16.82 -7.49 12.32
C ASP A 105 -17.37 -6.21 11.68
N ARG A 106 -17.73 -5.20 12.48
CA ARG A 106 -18.21 -3.91 11.97
C ARG A 106 -17.16 -3.16 11.16
N PHE A 107 -15.90 -3.20 11.59
CA PHE A 107 -14.79 -2.58 10.85
C PHE A 107 -14.61 -3.27 9.50
N ASN A 108 -14.58 -4.61 9.49
CA ASN A 108 -14.40 -5.41 8.28
C ASN A 108 -15.60 -5.36 7.32
N ALA A 109 -16.77 -4.96 7.80
CA ALA A 109 -17.96 -4.79 6.97
C ALA A 109 -17.99 -3.47 6.18
N VAL A 110 -17.08 -2.52 6.45
CA VAL A 110 -17.07 -1.22 5.78
C VAL A 110 -16.71 -1.35 4.30
N ASP A 111 -15.64 -2.07 3.99
CA ASP A 111 -15.17 -2.28 2.63
C ASP A 111 -14.36 -3.58 2.55
N PRO A 112 -14.60 -4.45 1.55
CA PRO A 112 -13.88 -5.72 1.41
C PRO A 112 -12.37 -5.57 1.14
N ALA A 113 -11.89 -4.39 0.73
CA ALA A 113 -10.47 -4.10 0.55
C ALA A 113 -9.74 -3.77 1.86
N ILE A 114 -10.46 -3.63 2.97
CA ILE A 114 -9.92 -3.29 4.29
C ILE A 114 -10.18 -4.45 5.26
N THR A 115 -9.21 -4.76 6.12
CA THR A 115 -9.39 -5.78 7.15
C THR A 115 -8.60 -5.47 8.40
N LEU A 116 -9.26 -5.54 9.55
CA LEU A 116 -8.66 -5.69 10.88
C LEU A 116 -8.68 -7.18 11.23
N ALA A 117 -7.49 -7.79 11.30
CA ALA A 117 -7.32 -9.21 11.61
C ALA A 117 -6.81 -9.39 13.04
N CYS A 118 -7.43 -10.31 13.79
CA CYS A 118 -6.96 -10.74 15.10
C CYS A 118 -7.30 -12.22 15.33
N LEU A 119 -6.73 -12.81 16.37
CA LEU A 119 -7.13 -14.14 16.82
C LEU A 119 -8.60 -14.11 17.28
N ALA A 120 -9.32 -15.19 17.02
CA ALA A 120 -10.64 -15.38 17.61
C ALA A 120 -10.50 -15.65 19.11
N ASP A 121 -11.24 -14.89 19.92
CA ASP A 121 -11.46 -15.25 21.32
C ASP A 121 -12.13 -16.64 21.37
N ARG A 122 -11.65 -17.51 22.26
CA ARG A 122 -12.23 -18.84 22.50
C ARG A 122 -13.38 -18.78 23.49
#